data_AF-A0A1D2V893-F1
#
_entry.id   AF-A0A1D2V893-F1
#
_cell.length_a   1.000
_cell.length_b   1.000
_cell.length_c   1.000
_cell.angle_alpha   90.00
_cell.angle_beta   90.00
_cell.angle_gamma   90.00
#
_symmetry.space_group_name_H-M   'P 1'
#
loop_
_entity.id
_entity.type
_entity.pdbx_description
1 polymer ?
#
loop_
_entity_poly.entity_id
_entity_poly.type
_entity_poly.pdbx_seq_one_letter_code
_entity_poly.pdbx_strand_id
1 'polypeptide(L)' 'MNGVYGIPRATKQEPVSRFQKFKESPAYPVVLNVSLFAAGVWFIQSEIMDLMVPQ' A
#
# COMPACT_ATOMS: atom_id res chain seq x y z
N MET A 1 -8.26 -2.52 48.57
CA MET A 1 -7.00 -2.52 47.80
C MET A 1 -7.17 -3.52 46.67
N ASN A 2 -7.01 -3.05 45.43
CA ASN A 2 -7.56 -3.63 44.21
C ASN A 2 -6.69 -4.74 43.66
N GLY A 3 -7.13 -5.99 43.80
CA GLY A 3 -6.49 -7.18 43.23
C GLY A 3 -7.16 -7.60 41.92
N VAL A 4 -7.08 -6.76 40.87
CA VAL A 4 -7.37 -7.23 39.50
C VAL A 4 -6.13 -7.99 39.02
N TYR A 5 -6.05 -9.24 39.47
CA TYR A 5 -5.08 -10.22 39.03
C TYR A 5 -5.22 -10.47 37.53
N GLY A 6 -4.22 -10.01 36.77
CA GLY A 6 -3.54 -10.83 35.76
C GLY A 6 -4.39 -11.70 34.84
N ILE A 7 -5.44 -11.17 34.21
CA ILE A 7 -5.98 -11.81 33.00
C ILE A 7 -5.14 -11.30 31.82
N PRO A 8 -4.23 -12.10 31.23
CA PRO A 8 -3.71 -11.77 29.93
C PRO A 8 -4.90 -11.80 28.98
N ARG A 9 -5.40 -10.62 28.64
CA ARG A 9 -6.35 -10.47 27.54
C ARG A 9 -5.59 -10.97 26.32
N ALA A 10 -5.88 -12.20 25.89
CA ALA A 10 -5.39 -12.71 24.63
C ALA A 10 -6.00 -11.79 23.57
N THR A 11 -5.27 -10.75 23.18
CA THR A 11 -5.60 -9.93 22.03
C THR A 11 -5.62 -10.91 20.88
N LYS A 12 -6.83 -11.25 20.42
CA LYS A 12 -7.04 -12.11 19.26
C LYS A 12 -6.22 -11.49 18.14
N GLN A 13 -5.04 -12.06 17.86
CA GLN A 13 -4.21 -11.65 16.75
C GLN A 13 -5.02 -12.02 15.51
N GLU A 14 -5.77 -11.06 14.98
CA GLU A 14 -6.39 -11.25 13.68
C GLU A 14 -5.26 -11.61 12.71
N PRO A 15 -5.42 -12.67 11.90
CA PRO A 15 -4.39 -13.11 10.99
C PRO A 15 -4.10 -11.96 10.02
N VAL A 16 -2.96 -11.28 10.23
CA VAL A 16 -2.57 -10.13 9.41
C VAL A 16 -2.49 -10.59 7.96
N SER A 17 -3.32 -9.96 7.11
CA SER A 17 -3.42 -10.33 5.69
C SER A 17 -2.06 -10.18 5.01
N ARG A 18 -1.75 -11.09 4.07
CA ARG A 18 -0.50 -11.01 3.27
C ARG A 18 -0.36 -9.65 2.57
N PHE A 19 -1.48 -9.04 2.19
CA PHE A 19 -1.51 -7.70 1.62
C PHE A 19 -1.15 -6.61 2.64
N GLN A 20 -1.65 -6.71 3.87
CA GLN A 20 -1.28 -5.78 4.96
C GLN A 20 0.21 -5.89 5.27
N LYS A 21 0.74 -7.12 5.40
CA LYS A 21 2.18 -7.35 5.59
C LYS A 21 3.03 -6.79 4.46
N PHE A 22 2.56 -6.90 3.21
CA PHE A 22 3.25 -6.30 2.06
C PHE A 22 3.26 -4.77 2.14
N LYS A 23 2.11 -4.15 2.44
CA LYS A 23 2.00 -2.69 2.57
C LYS A 23 2.88 -2.10 3.68
N GLU A 24 3.06 -2.84 4.76
CA GLU A 24 3.93 -2.48 5.87
C GLU A 24 5.42 -2.70 5.56
N SER A 25 5.74 -3.39 4.47
CA SER A 25 7.12 -3.67 4.08
C SER A 25 7.79 -2.44 3.42
N PRO A 26 9.11 -2.28 3.57
CA PRO A 26 9.86 -1.22 2.90
C PRO A 26 9.86 -1.35 1.37
N ALA A 27 9.50 -2.53 0.83
CA ALA A 27 9.37 -2.74 -0.60
C ALA A 27 8.10 -2.10 -1.20
N TYR A 28 7.07 -1.87 -0.39
CA TYR A 28 5.80 -1.29 -0.85
C TYR A 28 5.97 0.06 -1.56
N PRO A 29 6.60 1.09 -0.95
CA PRO A 29 6.78 2.37 -1.64
C PRO A 29 7.65 2.23 -2.89
N VAL A 30 8.65 1.33 -2.91
CA VAL A 30 9.50 1.13 -4.09
C VAL A 30 8.67 0.58 -5.25
N VAL A 31 7.95 -0.52 -5.03
CA VAL A 31 7.11 -1.14 -6.07
C VAL A 31 6.03 -0.17 -6.54
N LEU A 32 5.40 0.56 -5.62
CA LEU A 32 4.37 1.53 -5.94
C LEU A 32 4.92 2.64 -6.85
N ASN A 33 6.04 3.26 -6.47
CA ASN A 33 6.61 4.36 -7.24
C ASN A 33 7.14 3.91 -8.61
N VAL A 34 7.80 2.75 -8.66
CA VAL A 34 8.27 2.18 -9.95
C VAL A 34 7.10 1.89 -10.87
N SER A 35 6.01 1.32 -10.35
CA SER A 35 4.80 1.03 -11.14
C SER A 35 4.15 2.31 -11.65
N LEU A 36 4.02 3.33 -10.79
CA LEU A 36 3.47 4.63 -11.17
C LEU A 36 4.35 5.35 -12.21
N PHE A 37 5.67 5.27 -12.08
CA PHE A 37 6.59 5.84 -13.06
C PHE A 37 6.46 5.16 -14.42
N ALA A 38 6.47 3.82 -14.46
CA ALA A 38 6.31 3.07 -15.71
C ALA A 38 4.94 3.37 -16.36
N ALA A 39 3.87 3.44 -15.57
CA ALA A 39 2.56 3.83 -16.06
C ALA A 39 2.54 5.26 -16.62
N GLY A 40 3.23 6.21 -15.96
CA GLY A 40 3.38 7.58 -16.46
C GLY A 40 4.16 7.64 -17.79
N VAL A 41 5.25 6.90 -17.91
CA VAL A 41 6.05 6.81 -19.14
C VAL A 41 5.22 6.23 -20.29
N TRP A 42 4.42 5.21 -20.01
CA TRP A 42 3.50 4.63 -20.99
C TRP A 42 2.39 5.60 -21.38
N PHE A 43 1.82 6.31 -20.40
CA PHE A 43 0.77 7.31 -20.63
C PHE A 43 1.26 8.48 -21.50
N ILE A 44 2.46 9.00 -21.27
CA ILE A 44 3.06 10.08 -22.08
C ILE A 44 3.28 9.65 -23.54
N GLN A 45 3.59 8.37 -23.77
CA GLN A 45 3.77 7.84 -25.13
C GLN A 45 2.46 7.36 -25.77
N SER A 46 1.33 7.51 -25.07
CA SER A 46 0.03 7.05 -25.58
C SER A 46 -0.68 8.16 -26.36
N GLU A 47 -1.49 7.77 -27.35
CA GLU A 47 -2.31 8.69 -28.15
C GLU A 47 -3.37 9.43 -27.30
N ILE A 48 -3.62 8.99 -26.06
CA ILE A 48 -4.47 9.72 -25.11
C ILE A 48 -3.84 11.06 -24.75
N MET A 49 -2.50 11.15 -24.68
CA MET A 49 -1.81 12.41 -24.42
C MET A 49 -2.04 13.41 -25.56
N ASP A 50 -2.06 12.95 -26.81
CA ASP A 50 -2.27 13.79 -27.99
C ASP A 50 -3.67 14.42 -28.01
N LEU A 51 -4.67 13.73 -27.45
CA LEU A 51 -6.03 14.27 -27.28
C LEU A 51 -6.13 15.37 -26.22
N MET A 52 -5.14 15.46 -25.32
CA MET A 52 -5.08 16.50 -24.28
C MET A 52 -4.32 17.74 -24.75
N VAL A 53 -3.65 17.69 -25.90
CA VAL A 53 -2.96 18.84 -26.48
C VAL A 53 -4.01 19.80 -27.04
N PRO A 54 -4.06 21.06 -26.58
CA PRO A 54 -4.92 22.07 -27.18
C PRO A 54 -4.44 22.36 -28.61
N GLN A 55 -5.41 22.47 -29.52
CA GLN A 55 -5.21 22.66 -30.96
C GLN A 55 -4.80 24.11 -31.28
#